data_AF-A0A4R1YKQ6-F1
#
_entry.id   AF-A0A4R1YKQ6-F1
#
_cell.length_a   1.000
_cell.length_b   1.000
_cell.length_c   1.000
_cell.angle_alpha   90.00
_cell.angle_beta   90.00
_cell.angle_gamma   90.00
#
_symmetry.space_group_name_H-M   'P 1'
#
loop_
_entity.id
_entity.type
_entity.pdbx_description
1 polymer ?
#
loop_
_entity_poly.entity_id
_entity_poly.type
_entity_poly.pdbx_seq_one_letter_code
_entity_poly.pdbx_strand_id
1 'polypeptide(L)'
;MSHDLFEAARGAMAFAHAPYSKFPVGAAIRADDGKVYTGANIENLSFPQGWCAEPTAISAMIMGGAKKIVEMAVIAEKLPLCPPCGGCRQKISEFASKDTKIYLCDEAGVKKTMTMDELLPFSFETELG
;
A
#
# COMPACT_ATOMS: atom_id res chain seq x y z
N MET A 1 6.23 -2.67 -16.12
CA MET A 1 4.89 -2.48 -15.54
C MET A 1 4.93 -2.08 -14.06
N SER A 2 6.05 -2.21 -13.33
CA SER A 2 6.17 -1.70 -11.96
C SER A 2 6.65 -0.25 -11.87
N HIS A 3 7.26 0.29 -12.94
CA HIS A 3 7.83 1.64 -12.92
C HIS A 3 6.77 2.74 -12.79
N ASP A 4 5.64 2.62 -13.48
CA ASP A 4 4.53 3.58 -13.37
C ASP A 4 3.83 3.51 -12.01
N LEU A 5 3.72 2.32 -11.39
CA LEU A 5 3.25 2.19 -10.01
C LEU A 5 4.22 2.80 -9.01
N PHE A 6 5.52 2.61 -9.21
CA PHE A 6 6.55 3.25 -8.39
C PHE A 6 6.43 4.79 -8.47
N GLU A 7 6.37 5.37 -9.66
CA GLU A 7 6.22 6.82 -9.83
C GLU A 7 4.90 7.33 -9.23
N ALA A 8 3.80 6.58 -9.38
CA ALA A 8 2.53 6.91 -8.77
C ALA A 8 2.59 6.90 -7.23
N ALA A 9 3.24 5.90 -6.63
CA ALA A 9 3.41 5.81 -5.18
C ALA A 9 4.32 6.94 -4.67
N ARG A 10 5.41 7.23 -5.38
CA ARG A 10 6.33 8.34 -5.08
C ARG A 10 5.61 9.69 -5.16
N GLY A 11 4.79 9.90 -6.20
CA GLY A 11 3.95 11.08 -6.32
C GLY A 11 2.92 11.22 -5.21
N ALA A 12 2.31 10.11 -4.79
CA ALA A 12 1.35 10.08 -3.68
C ALA A 12 1.98 10.49 -2.34
N MET A 13 3.23 10.11 -2.11
CA MET A 13 3.97 10.42 -0.88
C MET A 13 4.03 11.93 -0.58
N ALA A 14 4.01 12.79 -1.61
CA ALA A 14 3.98 14.25 -1.45
C ALA A 14 2.71 14.78 -0.78
N PHE A 15 1.63 13.98 -0.72
CA PHE A 15 0.37 14.31 -0.06
C PHE A 15 0.29 13.79 1.38
N ALA A 16 1.35 13.16 1.89
CA ALA A 16 1.39 12.65 3.25
C ALA A 16 1.15 13.77 4.26
N HIS A 17 0.17 13.57 5.15
CA HIS A 17 -0.01 14.41 6.32
C HIS A 17 0.68 13.72 7.51
N ALA A 18 1.99 13.95 7.68
CA ALA A 18 2.79 13.28 8.71
C ALA A 18 3.54 14.27 9.65
N PRO A 19 2.85 15.22 10.31
CA PRO A 19 3.50 16.24 11.13
C PRO A 19 4.13 15.67 12.42
N TYR A 20 3.68 14.51 12.91
CA TYR A 20 4.13 13.94 14.17
C TYR A 20 5.34 13.02 13.95
N SER A 21 5.26 12.05 13.05
CA SER A 21 6.39 11.16 12.77
C SER A 21 7.45 11.76 11.85
N LYS A 22 7.08 12.72 10.99
CA LYS A 22 7.92 13.25 9.90
C LYS A 22 8.43 12.14 8.98
N PHE A 23 7.56 11.15 8.75
CA PHE A 23 7.83 9.94 8.00
C PHE A 23 6.76 9.76 6.91
N PRO A 24 6.96 10.37 5.71
CA PRO A 24 6.01 10.27 4.63
C PRO A 24 6.11 8.90 3.93
N VAL A 25 4.95 8.34 3.62
CA VAL A 25 4.78 7.04 2.96
C VAL A 25 3.78 7.21 1.83
N GLY A 26 4.08 6.62 0.68
CA GLY A 26 3.20 6.57 -0.48
C GLY A 26 2.89 5.14 -0.90
N ALA A 27 1.70 4.92 -1.45
CA ALA A 27 1.28 3.65 -2.02
C ALA A 27 0.52 3.88 -3.34
N ALA A 28 0.63 2.91 -4.24
CA ALA A 28 -0.15 2.86 -5.48
C ALA A 28 -0.63 1.43 -5.74
N ILE A 29 -1.88 1.30 -6.14
CA ILE A 29 -2.57 0.05 -6.46
C ILE A 29 -2.93 0.06 -7.93
N ARG A 30 -2.56 -0.98 -8.68
CA ARG A 30 -3.27 -1.32 -9.91
C ARG A 30 -4.43 -2.24 -9.56
N ALA A 31 -5.62 -1.84 -9.95
CA ALA A 31 -6.83 -2.58 -9.64
C ALA A 31 -7.34 -3.44 -10.81
N ASP A 32 -8.39 -4.22 -10.56
CA ASP A 32 -9.06 -5.08 -11.54
C ASP A 32 -9.78 -4.35 -12.67
N ASP A 33 -10.06 -3.05 -12.50
CA ASP A 33 -10.54 -2.18 -13.57
C ASP A 33 -9.41 -1.59 -14.45
N GLY A 34 -8.16 -1.98 -14.18
CA GLY A 34 -6.96 -1.54 -14.90
C GLY A 34 -6.43 -0.16 -14.49
N LYS A 35 -7.14 0.58 -13.63
CA LYS A 35 -6.73 1.91 -13.17
C LYS A 35 -5.71 1.83 -12.04
N VAL A 36 -5.03 2.95 -11.82
CA VAL A 36 -4.12 3.15 -10.69
C VAL A 36 -4.77 4.05 -9.65
N TYR A 37 -4.82 3.57 -8.41
CA TYR A 37 -5.31 4.30 -7.23
C TYR A 37 -4.16 4.54 -6.27
N THR A 38 -4.04 5.76 -5.76
CA THR A 38 -2.91 6.18 -4.92
C THR A 38 -3.35 6.53 -3.52
N GLY A 39 -2.40 6.48 -2.58
CA GLY A 39 -2.63 6.84 -1.19
C GLY A 39 -1.36 7.29 -0.50
N ALA A 40 -1.53 8.10 0.53
CA ALA A 40 -0.47 8.55 1.43
C ALA A 40 -0.88 8.31 2.87
N ASN A 41 0.09 8.27 3.78
CA ASN A 41 -0.23 8.21 5.21
C ASN A 41 -0.80 9.56 5.71
N ILE A 42 -1.81 9.47 6.57
CA ILE A 42 -2.51 10.60 7.16
C ILE A 42 -2.52 10.39 8.66
N GLU A 43 -1.73 11.18 9.38
CA GLU A 43 -1.67 11.11 10.82
C GLU A 43 -2.79 11.91 11.48
N ASN A 44 -3.01 11.63 12.76
CA ASN A 44 -3.95 12.35 13.59
C ASN A 44 -3.35 12.51 14.99
N LEU A 45 -3.67 13.60 15.69
CA LEU A 45 -3.23 13.82 17.07
C LEU A 45 -3.63 12.67 17.99
N SER A 46 -4.82 12.09 17.78
CA SER A 46 -5.18 10.82 18.38
C SER A 46 -4.56 9.70 17.54
N PHE A 47 -3.36 9.26 17.91
CA PHE A 47 -2.52 8.39 17.08
C PHE A 47 -3.23 7.13 16.53
N PRO A 48 -4.11 6.43 17.27
CA PRO A 48 -4.85 5.28 16.73
C PRO A 48 -5.82 5.62 15.58
N GLN A 49 -6.15 6.90 15.38
CA GLN A 49 -6.98 7.39 14.28
C GLN A 49 -6.15 7.73 13.03
N GLY A 50 -4.83 7.60 13.10
CA GLY A 50 -3.95 7.73 11.93
C GLY A 50 -4.14 6.57 10.96
N TRP A 51 -3.69 6.79 9.72
CA TRP A 51 -3.92 5.87 8.62
C TRP A 51 -2.65 5.75 7.75
N CYS A 52 -2.26 4.52 7.40
CA CYS A 52 -1.11 4.26 6.54
C CYS A 52 -1.43 4.48 5.05
N ALA A 53 -0.43 4.54 4.19
CA ALA A 53 -0.64 4.82 2.76
C ALA A 53 -1.45 3.74 2.04
N GLU A 54 -1.21 2.47 2.35
CA GLU A 54 -1.82 1.31 1.71
C GLU A 54 -3.34 1.29 1.91
N PRO A 55 -3.87 1.42 3.13
CA PRO A 55 -5.32 1.48 3.30
C PRO A 55 -5.93 2.79 2.77
N THR A 56 -5.18 3.88 2.61
CA THR A 56 -5.69 5.08 1.91
C THR A 56 -5.92 4.76 0.43
N ALA A 57 -4.96 4.09 -0.21
CA ALA A 57 -5.09 3.65 -1.59
C ALA A 57 -6.22 2.63 -1.78
N ILE A 58 -6.40 1.69 -0.82
CA ILE A 58 -7.53 0.75 -0.80
C ILE A 58 -8.87 1.51 -0.73
N SER A 59 -9.00 2.48 0.18
CA SER A 59 -10.21 3.29 0.27
C SER A 59 -10.50 4.02 -1.05
N ALA A 60 -9.49 4.61 -1.69
CA ALA A 60 -9.63 5.26 -2.99
C ALA A 60 -10.06 4.27 -4.09
N MET A 61 -9.49 3.07 -4.13
CA MET A 61 -9.85 2.00 -5.06
C MET A 61 -11.32 1.60 -4.92
N ILE A 62 -11.77 1.32 -3.69
CA ILE A 62 -13.16 0.93 -3.42
C ILE A 62 -14.13 2.05 -3.77
N MET A 63 -13.81 3.29 -3.41
CA MET A 63 -14.62 4.47 -3.78
C MET A 63 -14.64 4.71 -5.30
N GLY A 64 -13.60 4.28 -6.03
CA GLY A 64 -13.54 4.28 -7.48
C GLY A 64 -14.33 3.17 -8.18
N GLY A 65 -14.91 2.24 -7.41
CA GLY A 65 -15.72 1.12 -7.90
C GLY A 65 -14.95 -0.15 -8.22
N ALA A 66 -13.63 -0.13 -8.09
CA ALA A 66 -12.79 -1.32 -8.20
C ALA A 66 -12.88 -2.18 -6.94
N LYS A 67 -12.52 -3.47 -7.04
CA LYS A 67 -12.73 -4.44 -5.94
C LYS A 67 -11.50 -5.25 -5.57
N LYS A 68 -10.54 -5.41 -6.50
CA LYS A 68 -9.38 -6.27 -6.29
C LYS A 68 -8.08 -5.56 -6.61
N ILE A 69 -7.07 -5.84 -5.80
CA ILE A 69 -5.68 -5.43 -6.00
C ILE A 69 -5.04 -6.44 -6.94
N VAL A 70 -4.54 -5.98 -8.07
CA VAL A 70 -3.76 -6.81 -9.02
C VAL A 70 -2.28 -6.78 -8.65
N GLU A 71 -1.78 -5.59 -8.30
CA GLU A 71 -0.42 -5.36 -7.80
C GLU A 71 -0.37 -4.02 -7.05
N MET A 72 0.58 -3.87 -6.13
CA MET A 72 0.75 -2.66 -5.32
C MET A 72 2.23 -2.28 -5.21
N ALA A 73 2.53 -0.98 -5.21
CA ALA A 73 3.85 -0.45 -4.83
C ALA A 73 3.72 0.36 -3.53
N VAL A 74 4.74 0.27 -2.67
CA VAL A 74 4.85 1.03 -1.42
C VAL A 74 6.25 1.62 -1.30
N ILE A 75 6.33 2.89 -0.91
CA ILE A 75 7.57 3.65 -0.73
C ILE A 75 7.49 4.48 0.56
N ALA A 76 8.63 4.65 1.23
CA ALA A 76 8.81 5.66 2.25
C ALA A 76 10.16 6.35 2.05
N GLU A 77 10.18 7.68 2.20
CA GLU A 77 11.32 8.55 1.86
C GLU A 77 12.64 8.11 2.53
N LYS A 78 12.55 7.60 3.76
CA LYS A 78 13.72 7.35 4.64
C LYS A 78 13.98 5.86 4.89
N LEU A 79 13.38 4.96 4.12
CA LEU A 79 13.62 3.52 4.24
C LEU A 79 14.18 2.92 2.96
N PRO A 80 15.30 2.17 3.01
CA PRO A 80 15.80 1.42 1.86
C PRO A 80 14.89 0.25 1.47
N LEU A 81 13.98 -0.14 2.37
CA LEU A 81 12.94 -1.12 2.14
C LEU A 81 11.76 -0.79 3.06
N CYS A 82 10.58 -0.57 2.49
CA CYS A 82 9.39 -0.21 3.25
C CYS A 82 8.36 -1.35 3.27
N PRO A 83 8.51 -2.38 4.12
CA PRO A 83 7.50 -3.43 4.25
C PRO A 83 6.23 -2.88 4.93
N PRO A 84 5.02 -3.21 4.45
CA PRO A 84 3.77 -2.84 5.10
C PRO A 84 3.73 -3.28 6.58
N CYS A 85 3.10 -2.47 7.42
CA CYS A 85 2.86 -2.83 8.82
C CYS A 85 1.85 -3.98 8.93
N GLY A 86 1.78 -4.66 10.08
CA GLY A 86 0.91 -5.84 10.25
C GLY A 86 -0.57 -5.56 9.91
N GLY A 87 -1.08 -4.40 10.32
CA GLY A 87 -2.45 -3.98 9.99
C GLY A 87 -2.67 -3.75 8.49
N CYS A 88 -1.69 -3.16 7.80
CA CYS A 88 -1.74 -3.00 6.34
C CYS A 88 -1.71 -4.35 5.63
N ARG A 89 -0.87 -5.29 6.07
CA ARG A 89 -0.81 -6.64 5.46
C ARG A 89 -2.17 -7.33 5.50
N GLN A 90 -2.85 -7.31 6.64
CA GLN A 90 -4.18 -7.91 6.76
C GLN A 90 -5.24 -7.18 5.90
N LYS A 91 -5.17 -5.84 5.82
CA LYS A 91 -6.08 -5.07 4.95
C LYS A 91 -5.83 -5.35 3.48
N ILE A 92 -4.57 -5.48 3.05
CA ILE A 92 -4.22 -5.80 1.67
C ILE A 92 -4.70 -7.22 1.33
N SER A 93 -4.49 -8.21 2.20
CA SER A 93 -4.89 -9.60 1.94
C SER A 93 -6.39 -9.77 1.73
N GLU A 94 -7.23 -8.92 2.30
CA GLU A 94 -8.68 -8.92 2.07
C GLU A 94 -9.05 -8.67 0.60
N PHE A 95 -8.27 -7.85 -0.11
CA PHE A 95 -8.56 -7.44 -1.49
C PHE A 95 -7.57 -8.02 -2.51
N ALA A 96 -6.67 -8.89 -2.08
CA ALA A 96 -5.58 -9.45 -2.87
C ALA A 96 -5.65 -10.98 -2.92
N SER A 97 -5.10 -11.57 -3.98
CA SER A 97 -4.79 -13.01 -4.01
C SER A 97 -3.46 -13.31 -3.33
N LYS A 98 -3.22 -14.59 -2.96
CA LYS A 98 -1.93 -15.06 -2.44
C LYS A 98 -0.74 -14.71 -3.34
N ASP A 99 -0.96 -14.69 -4.65
CA ASP A 99 0.05 -14.38 -5.68
C ASP A 99 0.17 -12.89 -6.01
N THR A 100 -0.65 -12.02 -5.40
CA THR A 100 -0.62 -10.57 -5.67
C THR A 100 0.76 -10.01 -5.34
N LYS A 101 1.35 -9.28 -6.29
CA LYS A 101 2.70 -8.73 -6.16
C LYS A 101 2.67 -7.40 -5.42
N ILE A 102 3.53 -7.30 -4.41
CA ILE A 102 3.78 -6.09 -3.64
C ILE A 102 5.25 -5.67 -3.86
N TYR A 103 5.43 -4.48 -4.43
CA TYR A 103 6.71 -3.88 -4.74
C TYR A 103 7.14 -2.96 -3.59
N LEU A 104 8.18 -3.38 -2.89
CA LEU A 104 8.81 -2.59 -1.83
C LEU A 104 9.88 -1.70 -2.48
N CYS A 105 9.63 -0.40 -2.44
CA CYS A 105 10.43 0.60 -3.15
C CYS A 105 11.22 1.49 -2.18
N ASP A 106 12.28 2.09 -2.70
CA ASP A 106 12.93 3.28 -2.16
C ASP A 106 12.92 4.40 -3.24
N GLU A 107 13.58 5.52 -2.99
CA GLU A 107 13.69 6.66 -3.93
C GLU A 107 14.26 6.31 -5.32
N ALA A 108 14.99 5.21 -5.45
CA ALA A 108 15.58 4.75 -6.71
C ALA A 108 14.76 3.68 -7.43
N GLY A 109 13.62 3.25 -6.87
CA GLY A 109 12.70 2.29 -7.49
C GLY A 109 12.46 1.03 -6.67
N VAL A 110 11.99 -0.03 -7.34
CA VAL A 110 11.67 -1.32 -6.70
C VAL A 110 12.95 -2.01 -6.21
N LYS A 111 13.01 -2.35 -4.92
CA LYS A 111 14.12 -3.10 -4.32
C LYS A 111 13.79 -4.55 -4.05
N LYS A 112 12.54 -4.83 -3.70
CA LYS A 112 12.07 -6.20 -3.49
C LYS A 112 10.66 -6.33 -4.02
N THR A 113 10.39 -7.45 -4.67
CA THR A 113 9.02 -7.89 -4.98
C THR A 113 8.72 -9.05 -4.05
N MET A 114 7.56 -9.02 -3.42
CA MET A 114 7.05 -10.13 -2.61
C MET A 114 5.63 -10.45 -3.05
N THR A 115 5.19 -11.69 -2.86
CA THR A 115 3.77 -12.03 -2.96
C THR A 115 3.05 -11.70 -1.65
N MET A 116 1.71 -11.67 -1.68
CA MET A 116 0.93 -11.48 -0.46
C MET A 116 1.15 -12.63 0.53
N ASP A 117 1.27 -13.88 0.04
CA ASP A 117 1.55 -15.06 0.87
C ASP A 117 2.91 -14.98 1.58
N GLU A 118 3.94 -14.44 0.91
CA GLU A 118 5.24 -14.19 1.52
C GLU A 118 5.22 -13.06 2.57
N LEU A 119 4.35 -12.06 2.39
CA LEU A 119 4.22 -10.93 3.31
C LEU A 119 3.41 -11.27 4.56
N LEU A 120 2.38 -12.11 4.42
CA LEU A 120 1.52 -12.54 5.51
C LEU A 120 1.26 -14.06 5.44
N PRO A 121 2.30 -14.87 5.71
CA PRO A 121 2.15 -16.32 5.72
C PRO A 121 1.21 -16.73 6.86
N PHE A 122 0.39 -17.76 6.62
CA PHE A 122 -0.63 -18.23 7.56
C PHE A 122 -1.59 -17.10 7.98
N SER A 123 -2.00 -16.28 7.00
CA SER A 123 -2.96 -15.20 7.20
C SER A 123 -4.20 -15.68 7.94
N PHE A 124 -4.76 -14.81 8.77
CA PHE A 124 -6.04 -15.10 9.43
C PHE A 124 -7.13 -15.16 8.37
N GLU A 125 -7.61 -16.37 8.09
CA GLU A 125 -8.71 -16.66 7.16
C GLU A 125 -9.97 -16.94 8.00
N THR A 126 -11.11 -16.38 7.59
CA THR A 126 -12.42 -16.67 8.21
C THR A 126 -13.43 -17.02 7.12
N GLU A 127 -14.46 -17.80 7.47
CA GLU A 127 -15.55 -18.14 6.55
C GLU A 127 -16.51 -16.97 6.24
N LEU A 128 -16.19 -15.74 6.66
CA LEU A 128 -17.01 -14.54 6.42
C LEU A 128 -16.79 -13.90 5.03
N GLY A 129 -16.15 -14.62 4.10
CA GLY A 129 -15.85 -14.18 2.72
C GLY A 129 -16.83 -14.75 1.69
#